data_AF-A0A386PTB6-F1
#
_entry.id   AF-A0A386PTB6-F1
#
_cell.length_a   1.000
_cell.length_b   1.000
_cell.length_c   1.000
_cell.angle_alpha   90.00
_cell.angle_beta   90.00
_cell.angle_gamma   90.00
#
_symmetry.space_group_name_H-M   'P 1'
#
loop_
_entity.id
_entity.type
_entity.pdbx_description
1 polymer ?
#
loop_
_entity_poly.entity_id
_entity_poly.type
_entity_poly.pdbx_seq_one_letter_code
_entity_poly.pdbx_strand_id
1 'polypeptide(L)'
;MKKGIELDIVVSNALMAAQTFSQVFDVKILEIQSTVEKDDTVLVDMEGMKIHFLSKNEAVGFKVPTVTPESMWVNVVVDDIHKIRDAAVSAGFELTIPITQEPYEGL
;
A
#
# COMPACT_ATOMS: atom_id res chain seq x y z
N MET A 1 7.57 23.47 -11.07
CA MET A 1 6.82 22.19 -11.17
C MET A 1 7.55 21.12 -10.40
N LYS A 2 6.92 20.50 -9.40
CA LYS A 2 7.45 19.28 -8.79
C LYS A 2 7.08 18.11 -9.72
N LYS A 3 8.06 17.30 -10.12
CA LYS A 3 7.84 16.05 -10.87
C LYS A 3 7.76 14.90 -9.87
N GLY A 4 6.95 13.89 -10.14
CA GLY A 4 6.81 12.70 -9.30
C GLY A 4 5.91 11.67 -9.98
N ILE A 5 5.92 10.46 -9.43
CA ILE A 5 5.01 9.37 -9.79
C ILE A 5 4.26 8.96 -8.53
N GLU A 6 3.05 8.45 -8.70
CA GLU A 6 2.22 7.92 -7.62
C GLU A 6 1.62 6.59 -8.08
N LEU A 7 1.30 5.73 -7.12
CA LEU A 7 0.61 4.48 -7.36
C LEU A 7 -0.82 4.56 -6.83
N ASP A 8 -1.77 4.40 -7.74
CA ASP A 8 -3.20 4.39 -7.42
C ASP A 8 -3.68 2.96 -7.31
N ILE A 9 -4.32 2.64 -6.18
CA ILE A 9 -4.91 1.32 -5.96
C ILE A 9 -6.33 1.43 -5.43
N VAL A 10 -7.24 0.71 -6.09
CA VAL A 10 -8.63 0.60 -5.66
C VAL A 10 -8.74 -0.46 -4.56
N VAL A 11 -9.21 -0.05 -3.39
CA VAL A 11 -9.38 -0.86 -2.19
C VAL A 11 -10.81 -0.78 -1.68
N SER A 12 -11.23 -1.70 -0.82
CA SER A 12 -12.60 -1.65 -0.27
C SER A 12 -12.87 -0.38 0.56
N ASN A 13 -11.86 0.11 1.28
CA ASN A 13 -11.94 1.35 2.07
C ASN A 13 -10.54 1.98 2.19
N ALA A 14 -10.40 3.23 1.76
CA ALA A 14 -9.12 3.91 1.65
C ALA A 14 -8.46 4.20 3.01
N LEU A 15 -9.23 4.73 3.97
CA LEU A 15 -8.70 5.07 5.30
C LEU A 15 -8.29 3.81 6.07
N MET A 16 -9.11 2.76 6.02
CA MET A 16 -8.78 1.48 6.64
C MET A 16 -7.53 0.88 6.01
N ALA A 17 -7.37 0.95 4.68
CA ALA A 17 -6.15 0.48 4.02
C ALA A 17 -4.90 1.25 4.53
N ALA A 18 -4.96 2.59 4.56
CA ALA A 18 -3.87 3.40 5.08
C ALA A 18 -3.52 3.05 6.54
N GLN A 19 -4.53 2.83 7.39
CA GLN A 19 -4.34 2.41 8.78
C GLN A 19 -3.73 1.01 8.90
N THR A 20 -4.11 0.06 8.06
CA THR A 20 -3.52 -1.27 8.03
C THR A 20 -2.05 -1.21 7.62
N PHE A 21 -1.72 -0.48 6.55
CA PHE A 21 -0.32 -0.32 6.12
C PHE A 21 0.52 0.42 7.17
N SER A 22 -0.03 1.37 7.92
CA SER A 22 0.68 2.07 9.01
C SER A 22 1.06 1.19 10.20
N GLN A 23 0.51 -0.03 10.30
CA GLN A 23 0.92 -1.00 11.31
C GLN A 23 2.23 -1.71 10.92
N VAL A 24 2.63 -1.62 9.65
CA VAL A 24 3.76 -2.35 9.06
C VAL A 24 4.89 -1.42 8.65
N PHE A 25 4.55 -0.29 8.00
CA PHE A 25 5.47 0.66 7.42
C PHE A 25 5.30 2.06 8.02
N ASP A 26 6.29 2.94 7.83
CA ASP A 26 6.11 4.36 8.08
C ASP A 26 5.16 4.95 7.02
N VAL A 27 3.96 5.29 7.46
CA VAL A 27 2.88 5.83 6.62
C VAL A 27 2.50 7.19 7.15
N LYS A 28 2.67 8.21 6.30
CA LYS A 28 2.20 9.56 6.54
C LYS A 28 1.04 9.90 5.63
N ILE A 29 -0.13 10.16 6.21
CA ILE A 29 -1.26 10.71 5.45
C ILE A 29 -0.87 12.10 4.96
N LEU A 30 -0.87 12.28 3.64
CA LEU A 30 -0.62 13.57 3.00
C LEU A 30 -1.94 14.30 2.81
N GLU A 31 -2.96 13.61 2.30
CA GLU A 31 -4.25 14.19 1.97
C GLU A 31 -5.38 13.16 2.17
N ILE A 32 -6.53 13.64 2.65
CA ILE A 32 -7.80 12.90 2.64
C ILE A 32 -8.75 13.73 1.78
N GLN A 33 -9.35 13.09 0.78
CA GLN A 33 -10.20 13.75 -0.19
C GLN A 33 -11.51 12.99 -0.38
N SER A 34 -12.43 13.58 -1.14
CA SER A 34 -13.73 13.01 -1.46
C SER A 34 -13.98 13.15 -2.96
N THR A 35 -14.29 12.05 -3.63
CA THR A 35 -14.72 12.05 -5.03
C THR A 35 -16.24 12.15 -5.13
N VAL A 36 -16.95 11.21 -4.49
CA VAL A 36 -18.42 11.19 -4.40
C VAL A 36 -18.85 10.97 -2.96
N GLU A 37 -18.14 10.11 -2.24
CA GLU A 37 -18.40 9.84 -0.83
C GLU A 37 -17.35 10.53 0.04
N LYS A 38 -17.72 10.77 1.30
CA LYS A 38 -16.82 11.43 2.25
C LYS A 38 -15.61 10.55 2.54
N ASP A 39 -14.43 11.17 2.49
CA ASP A 39 -13.13 10.56 2.81
C ASP A 39 -12.87 9.25 2.02
N ASP A 40 -13.38 9.19 0.78
CA ASP A 40 -13.33 7.98 -0.05
C ASP A 40 -11.98 7.78 -0.73
N THR A 41 -11.09 8.78 -0.71
CA THR A 41 -9.70 8.62 -1.16
C THR A 41 -8.69 9.17 -0.15
N VAL A 42 -7.54 8.51 -0.05
CA VAL A 42 -6.47 8.86 0.88
C VAL A 42 -5.13 8.75 0.18
N LEU A 43 -4.43 9.87 0.08
CA LEU A 43 -3.05 9.92 -0.42
C LEU A 43 -2.09 9.83 0.76
N VAL A 44 -1.16 8.89 0.70
CA VAL A 44 -0.11 8.70 1.70
C VAL A 44 1.28 8.79 1.08
N ASP A 45 2.25 9.12 1.92
CA ASP A 45 3.66 8.79 1.73
C ASP A 45 3.93 7.53 2.56
N MET A 46 4.34 6.44 1.91
CA MET A 46 4.72 5.18 2.55
C MET A 46 6.16 4.89 2.15
N GLU A 47 7.09 4.99 3.10
CA GLU A 47 8.53 4.74 2.86
C GLU A 47 9.10 5.56 1.69
N GLY A 48 8.60 6.78 1.48
CA GLY A 48 9.01 7.67 0.39
C GLY A 48 8.25 7.48 -0.93
N MET A 49 7.42 6.45 -1.05
CA MET A 49 6.54 6.23 -2.19
C MET A 49 5.15 6.84 -1.94
N LYS A 50 4.64 7.60 -2.92
CA LYS A 50 3.26 8.08 -2.88
C LYS A 50 2.29 7.00 -3.32
N ILE A 51 1.33 6.69 -2.46
CA ILE A 51 0.27 5.71 -2.73
C ILE A 51 -1.08 6.39 -2.50
N HIS A 52 -1.95 6.30 -3.49
CA HIS A 52 -3.30 6.82 -3.42
C HIS A 52 -4.28 5.64 -3.28
N PHE A 53 -4.82 5.48 -2.07
CA PHE A 53 -5.86 4.51 -1.81
C PHE A 53 -7.20 5.09 -2.25
N LEU A 54 -7.89 4.37 -3.13
CA LEU A 54 -9.18 4.76 -3.69
C LEU A 54 -10.23 3.78 -3.21
N SER A 55 -11.22 4.23 -2.42
CA SER A 55 -12.28 3.34 -1.96
C SER A 55 -13.11 2.86 -3.15
N LYS A 56 -13.64 1.64 -3.06
CA LYS A 56 -14.56 1.07 -4.05
C LYS A 56 -15.68 2.07 -4.30
N ASN A 57 -15.81 2.53 -5.54
CA ASN A 57 -16.82 3.48 -5.96
C ASN A 57 -17.20 3.22 -7.42
N GLU A 58 -18.34 2.55 -7.63
CA GLU A 58 -18.79 2.18 -8.97
C GLU A 58 -19.22 3.37 -9.82
N ALA A 59 -19.62 4.50 -9.20
CA ALA A 59 -20.06 5.70 -9.91
C ALA A 59 -18.91 6.36 -10.71
N VAL A 60 -17.68 6.19 -10.25
CA VAL A 60 -16.46 6.72 -10.92
C VAL A 60 -15.57 5.61 -11.47
N GLY A 61 -16.05 4.37 -11.46
CA GLY A 61 -15.33 3.22 -12.04
C GLY A 61 -14.25 2.60 -11.15
N PHE A 62 -14.13 3.01 -9.89
CA PHE A 62 -13.23 2.39 -8.91
C PHE A 62 -13.79 1.04 -8.47
N LYS A 63 -13.38 -0.01 -9.19
CA LYS A 63 -13.79 -1.39 -8.93
C LYS A 63 -12.63 -2.17 -8.31
N VAL A 64 -12.87 -2.72 -7.13
CA VAL A 64 -11.94 -3.67 -6.52
C VAL A 64 -11.89 -4.94 -7.40
N PRO A 65 -10.71 -5.49 -7.70
CA PRO A 65 -10.59 -6.74 -8.45
C PRO A 65 -11.36 -7.88 -7.77
N THR A 66 -12.21 -8.59 -8.52
CA THR A 66 -12.93 -9.79 -8.05
C THR A 66 -12.11 -11.07 -8.21
N VAL A 67 -11.16 -11.03 -9.14
CA VAL A 67 -10.13 -12.03 -9.39
C VAL A 67 -8.87 -11.25 -9.69
N THR A 68 -7.73 -11.69 -9.16
CA THR A 68 -6.43 -11.04 -9.37
C THR A 68 -5.65 -11.84 -10.41
N PRO A 69 -5.81 -11.57 -11.72
CA PRO A 69 -5.13 -12.36 -12.75
C PRO A 69 -3.62 -12.08 -12.80
N GLU A 70 -3.17 -10.90 -12.37
CA GLU A 70 -1.77 -10.49 -12.44
C GLU A 70 -1.35 -9.73 -11.17
N SER A 71 -0.14 -10.05 -10.70
CA SER A 71 0.45 -9.40 -9.53
C SER A 71 1.16 -8.11 -9.93
N MET A 72 1.05 -7.09 -9.07
CA MET A 72 1.93 -5.93 -9.10
C MET A 72 2.95 -6.08 -7.97
N TRP A 73 4.21 -5.79 -8.26
CA TRP A 73 5.29 -5.86 -7.29
C TRP A 73 5.79 -4.45 -6.95
N VAL A 74 5.84 -4.15 -5.65
CA VAL A 74 6.48 -2.96 -5.11
C VAL A 74 7.57 -3.43 -4.16
N ASN A 75 8.81 -3.02 -4.43
CA ASN A 75 9.93 -3.31 -3.55
C ASN A 75 10.04 -2.22 -2.49
N VAL A 76 10.11 -2.62 -1.23
CA VAL A 76 10.31 -1.73 -0.09
C VAL A 76 11.66 -2.10 0.55
N VAL A 77 12.55 -1.12 0.68
CA VAL A 77 13.84 -1.29 1.34
C VAL A 77 13.67 -0.91 2.80
N VAL A 78 14.07 -1.81 3.70
CA VAL A 78 13.84 -1.68 5.14
C VAL A 78 15.09 -2.09 5.92
N ASP A 79 15.25 -1.56 7.12
CA ASP A 79 16.40 -1.86 7.97
C ASP A 79 16.39 -3.30 8.53
N ASP A 80 15.20 -3.85 8.80
CA ASP A 80 15.02 -5.18 9.37
C ASP A 80 13.79 -5.89 8.78
N ILE A 81 14.03 -6.81 7.85
CA ILE A 81 12.98 -7.56 7.16
C ILE A 81 12.22 -8.52 8.09
N HIS A 82 12.84 -9.02 9.17
CA HIS A 82 12.15 -9.91 10.11
C HIS A 82 11.15 -9.15 10.96
N LYS A 83 11.51 -7.93 11.42
CA LYS A 83 10.58 -7.04 12.12
C LYS A 83 9.39 -6.67 11.24
N ILE A 84 9.63 -6.33 9.96
CA ILE A 84 8.58 -5.98 9.01
C ILE A 84 7.67 -7.17 8.72
N ARG A 85 8.24 -8.38 8.54
CA ARG A 85 7.46 -9.62 8.41
C ARG A 85 6.52 -9.83 9.60
N ASP A 86 7.04 -9.72 10.82
CA ASP A 86 6.24 -9.97 12.03
C ASP A 86 5.10 -8.94 12.19
N ALA A 87 5.36 -7.68 11.86
CA ALA A 87 4.33 -6.64 11.81
C ALA A 87 3.28 -6.94 10.73
N ALA A 88 3.70 -7.33 9.52
CA ALA A 88 2.81 -7.66 8.42
C ALA A 88 1.87 -8.83 8.75
N VAL A 89 2.42 -9.93 9.28
CA VAL A 89 1.62 -11.08 9.70
C VAL A 89 0.64 -10.68 10.82
N SER A 90 1.08 -9.86 11.78
CA SER A 90 0.22 -9.37 12.87
C SER A 90 -0.91 -8.45 12.37
N ALA A 91 -0.66 -7.68 11.31
CA ALA A 91 -1.66 -6.83 10.65
C ALA A 91 -2.60 -7.60 9.70
N GLY A 92 -2.41 -8.92 9.56
CA GLY A 92 -3.27 -9.80 8.76
C GLY A 92 -2.82 -10.01 7.32
N PHE A 93 -1.60 -9.63 6.96
CA PHE A 93 -1.01 -9.97 5.67
C PHE A 93 -0.51 -11.42 5.62
N GLU A 94 -0.53 -12.02 4.45
CA GLU A 94 0.01 -13.36 4.19
C GLU A 94 1.44 -13.28 3.63
N LEU A 95 2.33 -14.13 4.15
CA LEU A 95 3.67 -14.30 3.60
C LEU A 95 3.65 -15.30 2.45
N THR A 96 3.66 -14.80 1.21
CA THR A 96 3.63 -15.66 0.01
C THR A 96 4.98 -16.26 -0.33
N ILE A 97 6.07 -15.50 -0.14
CA ILE A 97 7.44 -15.95 -0.41
C ILE A 97 8.24 -15.88 0.90
N PRO A 98 8.93 -16.95 1.31
CA PRO A 98 9.74 -16.93 2.52
C PRO A 98 10.91 -15.95 2.40
N ILE A 99 11.37 -15.41 3.53
CA ILE A 99 12.58 -14.59 3.57
C ILE A 99 13.76 -15.48 3.18
N THR A 100 14.42 -15.13 2.08
CA THR A 100 15.66 -15.72 1.61
C THR A 100 16.76 -14.67 1.63
N GLN A 101 18.00 -15.13 1.81
CA GLN A 101 19.16 -14.28 1.58
C GLN A 101 19.48 -14.32 0.09
N GLU A 102 19.46 -13.16 -0.56
CA GLU A 102 19.76 -13.09 -1.98
C GLU A 102 21.28 -13.13 -2.21
N PRO A 103 21.77 -13.75 -3.30
CA PRO A 103 23.21 -13.91 -3.55
C PRO A 103 24.01 -12.60 -3.65
N TYR A 104 23.32 -11.48 -3.87
CA TYR A 104 23.89 -10.14 -4.04
C TYR A 104 23.81 -9.26 -2.79
N GLU A 105 23.22 -9.74 -1.69
CA GLU A 105 23.19 -8.99 -0.43
C GLU A 105 24.58 -8.94 0.21
N GLY A 106 25.13 -7.72 0.40
CA GLY A 106 26.42 -7.47 1.02
C GLY A 106 27.61 -7.28 0.07
N LEU A 107 27.37 -7.19 -1.25
CA LEU A 107 28.37 -6.82 -2.27
C LEU A 107 28.50 -5.30 -2.44
#